data_AF-A0A2V6GYF8-F1
#
_entry.id   AF-A0A2V6GYF8-F1
#
_cell.length_a   1.000
_cell.length_b   1.000
_cell.length_c   1.000
_cell.angle_alpha   90.00
_cell.angle_beta   90.00
_cell.angle_gamma   90.00
#
_symmetry.space_group_name_H-M   'P 1'
#
loop_
_entity.id
_entity.type
_entity.pdbx_description
1 polymer ?
#
loop_
_entity_poly.entity_id
_entity_poly.type
_entity_poly.pdbx_seq_one_letter_code
_entity_poly.pdbx_strand_id
1 'polypeptide(L)' 'MSEHKMTLTWKRGDLPFEYQKYSRNHTWKFDGGHEMTASAAAA' A
#
# COMPACT_ATOMS: atom_id res chain seq x y z
N MET A 1 -26.78 -4.23 -4.48
CA MET A 1 -25.43 -4.71 -4.10
C MET A 1 -24.43 -3.90 -4.90
N SER A 2 -23.54 -3.17 -4.24
CA SER A 2 -22.53 -2.34 -4.92
C SER A 2 -21.14 -2.91 -4.64
N GLU A 3 -20.33 -3.07 -5.68
CA GLU A 3 -18.94 -3.48 -5.56
C GLU A 3 -18.04 -2.24 -5.48
N HIS A 4 -17.14 -2.22 -4.50
CA HIS A 4 -16.13 -1.18 -4.35
C HIS A 4 -14.76 -1.78 -4.66
N LYS A 5 -14.16 -1.37 -5.77
CA LYS A 5 -12.84 -1.82 -6.21
C LYS A 5 -11.79 -0.77 -5.85
N MET A 6 -10.65 -1.24 -5.35
CA MET A 6 -9.46 -0.42 -5.17
C MET A 6 -8.23 -1.16 -5.70
N THR A 7 -7.25 -0.41 -6.16
CA THR A 7 -5.94 -0.94 -6.55
C THR A 7 -4.93 -0.61 -5.46
N LEU A 8 -4.34 -1.63 -4.85
CA LEU A 8 -3.24 -1.47 -3.91
C LEU A 8 -1.92 -1.74 -4.63
N THR A 9 -1.03 -0.74 -4.64
CA THR A 9 0.33 -0.89 -5.17
C THR A 9 1.33 -0.73 -4.03
N TRP A 10 2.09 -1.78 -3.77
CA TRP A 10 3.26 -1.73 -2.90
C TRP A 10 4.51 -1.95 -3.71
N LYS A 11 5.51 -1.10 -3.51
CA LYS A 11 6.84 -1.25 -4.11
C LYS A 11 7.87 -1.28 -2.99
N ARG A 12 8.65 -2.36 -2.95
CA ARG A 12 9.78 -2.50 -2.02
C ARG A 12 10.84 -1.40 -2.19
N GLY A 13 10.99 -0.86 -3.41
CA GLY A 13 12.11 0.00 -3.77
C GLY A 13 13.44 -0.74 -3.69
N ASP A 14 14.50 -0.01 -3.35
CA ASP A 14 15.90 -0.46 -3.23
C ASP A 14 16.28 -0.98 -1.83
N LEU A 15 15.32 -1.08 -0.90
CA LEU A 15 15.64 -1.50 0.47
C LEU A 15 15.87 -3.02 0.55
N PRO A 16 16.83 -3.46 1.38
CA PRO A 16 17.02 -4.88 1.68
C PRO A 16 15.71 -5.47 2.22
N PHE A 17 15.34 -6.66 1.73
CA PHE A 17 14.22 -7.42 2.28
C PHE A 17 14.64 -8.10 3.60
N GLU A 18 15.06 -7.28 4.56
CA GLU A 18 15.40 -7.70 5.92
C GLU A 18 14.14 -7.66 6.79
N TYR A 19 13.95 -8.70 7.60
CA TYR A 19 12.84 -8.83 8.52
C TYR A 19 12.73 -7.56 9.41
N GLN A 20 11.53 -6.99 9.50
CA GLN A 20 11.18 -5.73 10.21
C GLN A 20 11.81 -4.42 9.70
N LYS A 21 12.74 -4.42 8.73
CA LYS A 21 13.33 -3.19 8.18
C LYS A 21 12.73 -2.72 6.86
N TYR A 22 11.95 -3.57 6.18
CA TYR A 22 11.31 -3.18 4.93
C TYR A 22 10.12 -2.24 5.20
N SER A 23 10.03 -1.16 4.42
CA SER A 23 8.91 -0.25 4.49
C SER A 23 7.63 -0.95 4.04
N ARG A 24 6.61 -0.93 4.91
CA ARG A 24 5.26 -1.42 4.60
C ARG A 24 4.37 -0.32 3.99
N ASN A 25 4.97 0.82 3.63
CA ASN A 25 4.26 1.92 2.99
C ASN A 25 3.82 1.51 1.60
N HIS A 26 2.53 1.59 1.35
CA HIS A 26 1.90 1.24 0.09
C HIS A 26 0.92 2.35 -0.32
N THR A 27 0.57 2.38 -1.59
CA THR A 27 -0.35 3.37 -2.15
C THR A 27 -1.65 2.69 -2.53
N TRP A 28 -2.78 3.24 -2.09
CA TRP A 28 -4.11 2.85 -2.55
C TRP A 28 -4.57 3.84 -3.61
N LYS A 29 -5.06 3.31 -4.71
CA LYS A 29 -5.71 4.07 -5.76
C LYS A 29 -7.15 3.61 -5.87
N PHE A 30 -8.07 4.56 -5.72
CA PHE A 30 -9.49 4.35 -5.92
C PHE A 30 -9.88 4.75 -7.33
N ASP A 31 -10.93 4.12 -7.86
CA ASP A 31 -11.46 4.37 -9.20
C ASP A 31 -11.83 5.85 -9.43
N GLY A 32 -12.19 6.57 -8.35
CA GLY A 32 -12.46 8.02 -8.38
C GLY A 32 -11.23 8.93 -8.50
N GLY A 33 -10.05 8.38 -8.82
CA GLY A 33 -8.79 9.13 -8.94
C GLY A 33 -8.16 9.52 -7.60
N HIS A 34 -8.75 9.11 -6.48
CA HIS A 34 -8.18 9.36 -5.16
C HIS A 34 -7.02 8.42 -4.90
N GLU A 35 -5.86 8.97 -4.57
CA GLU A 35 -4.67 8.23 -4.19
C GLU A 35 -4.34 8.54 -2.73
N MET A 36 -4.09 7.51 -1.93
CA MET A 36 -3.67 7.67 -0.54
C MET A 36 -2.47 6.78 -0.24
N THR A 37 -1.57 7.30 0.61
CA THR A 37 -0.44 6.51 1.11
C THR A 37 -0.83 5.94 2.47
N ALA A 38 -0.73 4.64 2.62
CA ALA A 38 -1.02 3.91 3.85
C ALA A 38 0.19 3.07 4.26
N SER A 39 0.26 2.68 5.53
CA SER A 39 1.25 1.75 6.04
C SER A 39 0.57 0.70 6.89
N ALA A 40 1.22 -0.46 7.06
CA ALA A 40 0.71 -1.47 7.97
C ALA A 40 0.72 -0.94 9.41
N ALA A 41 -0.38 -1.19 10.15
CA ALA A 41 -0.41 -0.91 11.58
C ALA A 41 0.72 -1.67 12.31
N ALA A 42 1.25 -1.07 13.37
CA ALA A 42 2.16 -1.77 14.27
C ALA A 42 1.45 -2.99 14.87
N ALA A 43 2.18 -4.10 15.00
CA ALA A 43 1.68 -5.35 15.56
C ALA A 43 1.45 -5.24 17.07
#